data_AF-A0A239HY43-F1
#
_entry.id   AF-A0A239HY43-F1
#
_cell.length_a   1.000
_cell.length_b   1.000
_cell.length_c   1.000
_cell.angle_alpha   90.00
_cell.angle_beta   90.00
_cell.angle_gamma   90.00
#
_symmetry.space_group_name_H-M   'P 1'
#
loop_
_entity.id
_entity.type
_entity.pdbx_description
1 polymer ?
#
loop_
_entity_poly.entity_id
_entity_poly.type
_entity_poly.pdbx_seq_one_letter_code
_entity_poly.pdbx_strand_id
1 'polypeptide(L)' 'MTARIEKTVVSGVFSLDGQDFDVDNNVWLVGDDAEVLVI' A
#
# COMPACT_ATOMS: atom_id res chain seq x y z
N MET A 1 -2.17 6.88 22.59
CA MET A 1 -2.33 7.07 21.14
C MET A 1 -3.09 5.86 20.61
N THR A 2 -4.07 6.07 19.73
CA THR A 2 -4.87 4.98 19.15
C THR A 2 -4.47 4.85 17.69
N ALA A 3 -3.97 3.70 17.29
CA ALA A 3 -3.63 3.45 15.90
C ALA A 3 -4.91 3.47 15.04
N ARG A 4 -4.83 4.15 13.89
CA ARG A 4 -5.84 4.17 12.83
C ARG A 4 -5.41 3.22 11.72
N ILE A 5 -6.40 2.66 11.01
CA ILE A 5 -6.17 1.82 9.83
C ILE A 5 -6.89 2.48 8.66
N GLU A 6 -6.13 2.83 7.63
CA GLU A 6 -6.67 3.41 6.41
C GLU A 6 -6.25 2.54 5.22
N LYS A 7 -7.17 2.35 4.29
CA LYS A 7 -6.91 1.62 3.04
C LYS A 7 -6.97 2.60 1.88
N THR A 8 -5.96 2.54 1.02
CA THR A 8 -5.96 3.20 -0.28
C THR A 8 -5.63 2.20 -1.38
N VAL A 9 -6.00 2.53 -2.62
CA VAL A 9 -5.65 1.74 -3.80
C VAL A 9 -4.68 2.56 -4.64
N VAL A 10 -3.54 1.95 -4.98
CA VAL A 10 -2.48 2.61 -5.76
C VAL A 10 -2.15 1.75 -6.98
N SER A 11 -2.31 2.33 -8.16
CA SER A 11 -1.92 1.67 -9.40
C SER A 11 -0.40 1.64 -9.55
N GLY A 12 0.13 0.53 -10.05
CA GLY A 12 1.56 0.34 -10.29
C GLY A 12 1.82 -0.76 -11.32
N VAL A 13 3.10 -0.94 -11.65
CA VAL A 13 3.54 -1.99 -12.56
C VAL A 13 4.23 -3.09 -11.75
N PHE A 14 3.76 -4.32 -11.88
CA PHE A 14 4.40 -5.51 -11.32
C PHE A 14 5.08 -6.29 -12.44
N SER A 15 6.39 -6.47 -12.35
CA SER A 15 7.14 -7.26 -13.33
C SER A 15 7.31 -8.70 -12.83
N LEU A 16 6.82 -9.66 -13.61
CA LEU A 16 6.97 -11.09 -13.32
C LEU A 16 7.33 -11.84 -14.61
N ASP A 17 8.37 -12.67 -14.55
CA ASP A 17 8.84 -13.49 -15.67
C ASP A 17 9.16 -12.70 -16.95
N GLY A 18 9.65 -11.47 -16.79
CA GLY A 18 10.01 -10.59 -17.91
C GLY A 18 8.82 -9.91 -18.60
N GLN A 19 7.62 -10.00 -18.00
CA GLN A 19 6.43 -9.29 -18.43
C GLN A 19 6.00 -8.26 -17.38
N ASP A 20 5.47 -7.13 -17.85
CA ASP A 20 4.96 -6.05 -17.01
C ASP A 20 3.43 -6.10 -16.97
N PHE A 21 2.88 -5.96 -15.76
CA PHE A 21 1.44 -5.99 -15.51
C PHE A 21 1.00 -4.73 -14.79
N ASP A 22 -0.01 -4.05 -15.31
CA ASP A 22 -0.71 -3.00 -14.58
C ASP A 22 -1.53 -3.65 -13.46
N VAL A 23 -1.27 -3.25 -12.22
CA VAL A 23 -1.92 -3.78 -11.03
C VAL A 23 -2.41 -2.65 -10.14
N ASP A 24 -3.53 -2.91 -9.47
CA ASP A 24 -4.00 -2.07 -8.37
C ASP A 24 -3.59 -2.69 -7.04
N ASN A 25 -2.69 -2.01 -6.33
CA ASN A 25 -2.22 -2.45 -5.04
C ASN A 25 -3.16 -1.93 -3.96
N ASN A 26 -3.61 -2.83 -3.10
CA ASN A 26 -4.22 -2.43 -1.84
C ASN A 26 -3.09 -2.05 -0.90
N VAL A 27 -3.06 -0.80 -0.47
CA VAL A 27 -2.08 -0.28 0.47
C VAL A 27 -2.79 0.04 1.78
N TRP A 28 -2.21 -0.38 2.90
CA TRP A 28 -2.72 -0.06 4.23
C TRP A 28 -1.75 0.83 4.98
N LEU A 29 -2.29 1.90 5.57
CA LEU A 29 -1.61 2.77 6.51
C LEU A 29 -2.09 2.42 7.92
N VAL A 30 -1.17 1.97 8.77
CA VAL A 30 -1.46 1.60 10.16
C VAL A 30 -0.58 2.41 11.10
N GLY A 31 -1.17 3.32 11.86
CA GLY A 31 -0.40 4.19 12.76
C GLY A 31 -1.16 5.41 13.25
N ASP A 32 -0.42 6.43 13.67
CA ASP A 32 -0.96 7.70 14.12
C ASP A 32 -0.25 8.89 13.44
N ASP A 33 -0.36 10.09 14.01
CA ASP A 33 0.20 11.30 13.42
C ASP A 33 1.74 11.38 13.50
N ALA A 34 2.39 10.52 14.29
CA ALA A 34 3.85 10.52 14.48
C ALA A 34 4.55 9.46 13.62
N GLU A 35 3.97 8.26 13.50
CA GLU A 35 4.54 7.16 12.74
C GLU A 35 3.48 6.23 12.14
N VAL A 36 3.79 5.62 10.99
CA VAL A 36 2.89 4.75 10.24
C VAL A 36 3.66 3.57 9.62
N LEU A 37 3.08 2.38 9.71
CA LEU A 37 3.47 1.19 8.95
C LEU A 37 2.70 1.15 7.63
N VAL A 38 3.42 0.96 6.52
CA VAL A 38 2.84 0.76 5.19
C VAL A 38 2.92 -0.72 4.83
N ILE A 39 1.80 -1.29 4.42
CA ILE A 39 1.66 -2.67 3.93
C ILE A 39 1.16 -2.65 2.50
#